data_AF-A0A379GDD4-F1
#
_entry.id   AF-A0A379GDD4-F1
#
_cell.length_a   1.000
_cell.length_b   1.000
_cell.length_c   1.000
_cell.angle_alpha   90.00
_cell.angle_beta   90.00
_cell.angle_gamma   90.00
#
_symmetry.space_group_name_H-M   'P 1'
#
loop_
_entity.id
_entity.type
_entity.pdbx_description
1 polymer ?
#
loop_
_entity_poly.entity_id
_entity_poly.type
_entity_poly.pdbx_seq_one_letter_code
_entity_poly.pdbx_strand_id
1 'polypeptide(L)' 'MTGEDIKRIREQNNISQSSLALILNMTKESVSKWERNEIKPNGAALRLLHLIDKKILFI' A
#
# COMPACT_ATOMS: atom_id res chain seq x y z
N MET A 1 1.72 3.27 10.15
CA MET A 1 0.83 2.48 9.29
C MET A 1 1.22 1.02 9.40
N THR A 2 0.28 0.18 9.79
CA THR A 2 0.41 -1.28 9.95
C THR A 2 0.14 -2.00 8.62
N GLY A 3 0.43 -3.29 8.55
CA GLY A 3 0.05 -4.12 7.41
C GLY A 3 -1.45 -4.21 7.20
N GLU A 4 -2.23 -4.19 8.29
CA GLU A 4 -3.69 -4.18 8.23
C GLU A 4 -4.22 -2.87 7.64
N ASP A 5 -3.60 -1.72 7.97
CA ASP A 5 -3.92 -0.44 7.33
C ASP A 5 -3.70 -0.48 5.82
N ILE A 6 -2.58 -1.07 5.38
CA ILE A 6 -2.25 -1.19 3.95
C ILE A 6 -3.28 -2.05 3.22
N LYS A 7 -3.63 -3.19 3.82
CA LYS A 7 -4.65 -4.09 3.29
C LYS A 7 -6.01 -3.39 3.20
N ARG A 8 -6.41 -2.65 4.24
CA ARG A 8 -7.63 -1.84 4.26
C ARG A 8 -7.65 -0.81 3.14
N ILE A 9 -6.57 -0.04 2.96
CA ILE A 9 -6.46 0.94 1.87
C ILE A 9 -6.65 0.25 0.52
N ARG A 10 -5.97 -0.89 0.29
CA ARG A 10 -6.06 -1.65 -0.95
C ARG A 10 -7.48 -2.13 -1.23
N GLU A 11 -8.15 -2.70 -0.23
CA GLU A 11 -9.49 -3.27 -0.36
C GLU A 11 -10.56 -2.18 -0.52
N GLN A 12 -10.40 -1.03 0.14
CA GLN A 12 -11.30 0.13 -0.03
C GLN A 12 -11.27 0.71 -1.45
N ASN A 13 -10.14 0.60 -2.15
CA ASN A 13 -10.01 0.99 -3.56
C ASN A 13 -10.32 -0.17 -4.53
N ASN A 14 -10.69 -1.34 -4.02
CA ASN A 14 -11.02 -2.53 -4.81
C ASN A 14 -9.92 -2.94 -5.82
N ILE A 15 -8.66 -2.84 -5.41
CA ILE A 15 -7.51 -3.19 -6.26
C ILE A 15 -6.73 -4.41 -5.74
N SER A 16 -6.01 -5.07 -6.65
CA SER A 16 -5.16 -6.21 -6.30
C SER A 16 -3.84 -5.75 -5.66
N GLN A 17 -3.13 -6.65 -4.98
CA GLN A 17 -1.77 -6.36 -4.46
C GLN A 17 -0.81 -5.95 -5.60
N SER A 18 -0.95 -6.56 -6.77
CA SER A 18 -0.13 -6.23 -7.95
C SER A 18 -0.44 -4.83 -8.49
N SER A 19 -1.71 -4.44 -8.49
CA SER A 19 -2.15 -3.10 -8.91
C SER A 19 -1.62 -2.03 -7.96
N LEU A 20 -1.75 -2.24 -6.64
CA LEU A 20 -1.18 -1.33 -5.64
C LEU A 20 0.35 -1.25 -5.77
N ALA A 21 1.01 -2.38 -6.01
CA ALA A 21 2.46 -2.42 -6.22
C ALA A 21 2.88 -1.58 -7.43
N LEU A 22 2.17 -1.68 -8.56
CA LEU A 22 2.41 -0.89 -9.76
C LEU A 22 2.31 0.62 -9.48
N ILE A 23 1.26 1.05 -8.76
CA ILE A 23 1.04 2.45 -8.38
C ILE A 23 2.18 2.99 -7.51
N LEU A 24 2.68 2.17 -6.58
CA LEU A 24 3.72 2.58 -5.63
C LEU A 24 5.14 2.41 -6.19
N ASN A 25 5.29 1.95 -7.44
CA ASN A 25 6.56 1.55 -8.06
C ASN A 25 7.32 0.47 -7.26
N MET A 26 6.60 -0.58 -6.87
CA MET A 26 7.05 -1.67 -6.00
C MET A 26 6.71 -3.02 -6.61
N THR A 27 7.20 -4.10 -5.98
CA THR A 27 6.81 -5.46 -6.35
C THR A 27 5.57 -5.91 -5.56
N LYS A 28 4.77 -6.81 -6.16
CA LYS A 28 3.67 -7.49 -5.45
C LYS A 28 4.16 -8.14 -4.14
N GLU A 29 5.35 -8.74 -4.18
CA GLU A 29 5.97 -9.36 -2.99
C GLU A 29 6.17 -8.33 -1.88
N SER A 30 6.65 -7.12 -2.19
CA SER A 30 6.83 -6.04 -1.20
C SER A 30 5.50 -5.70 -0.51
N VAL A 31 4.44 -5.47 -1.31
CA VAL A 31 3.09 -5.21 -0.77
C VAL A 31 2.60 -6.37 0.09
N SER A 32 2.82 -7.60 -0.36
CA SER A 32 2.43 -8.81 0.37
C SER A 32 3.12 -8.92 1.74
N LYS A 33 4.42 -8.63 1.80
CA LYS A 33 5.19 -8.62 3.06
C LYS A 33 4.77 -7.47 3.97
N TRP A 34 4.43 -6.31 3.40
CA TRP A 34 3.90 -5.19 4.17
C TRP A 34 2.57 -5.53 4.83
N GLU A 35 1.63 -6.10 4.07
CA GLU A 35 0.32 -6.51 4.59
C GLU A 35 0.42 -7.56 5.71
N ARG A 36 1.48 -8.38 5.71
CA ARG A 36 1.78 -9.36 6.77
C ARG A 36 2.68 -8.83 7.88
N ASN A 37 3.02 -7.54 7.88
CA ASN A 37 3.94 -6.91 8.84
C ASN A 37 5.36 -7.51 8.89
N GLU A 38 5.80 -8.24 7.86
CA GLU A 38 7.15 -8.83 7.82
C GLU A 38 8.24 -7.77 7.61
N ILE A 39 7.95 -6.78 6.76
CA ILE A 39 8.81 -5.61 6.51
C ILE A 39 7.96 -4.34 6.43
N LYS A 40 8.60 -3.18 6.57
CA LYS A 40 7.93 -1.88 6.48
C LYS A 40 8.08 -1.27 5.07
N PRO A 41 7.10 -0.47 4.60
CA PRO A 41 7.27 0.32 3.39
C PRO A 41 8.43 1.31 3.54
N ASN A 42 9.16 1.57 2.45
CA ASN A 42 10.15 2.63 2.43
C ASN A 42 9.49 4.02 2.55
N GLY A 43 10.28 5.07 2.80
CA GLY A 43 9.75 6.41 3.05
C GLY A 43 8.86 6.97 1.93
N ALA A 44 9.20 6.69 0.67
CA ALA A 44 8.43 7.14 -0.49
C ALA A 44 7.07 6.42 -0.58
N ALA A 45 7.06 5.09 -0.50
CA ALA A 45 5.84 4.29 -0.50
C ALA A 45 4.94 4.63 0.71
N LEU A 46 5.55 4.81 1.89
CA LEU A 46 4.82 5.19 3.10
C LEU A 46 4.14 6.56 2.95
N ARG A 47 4.80 7.53 2.29
CA ARG A 47 4.19 8.84 2.02
C ARG A 47 3.00 8.71 1.08
N LEU A 48 3.13 7.96 -0.01
CA LEU A 48 2.03 7.74 -0.96
C LEU A 48 0.84 7.03 -0.31
N LEU A 49 1.09 5.99 0.50
CA LEU A 49 0.04 5.29 1.23
C LEU A 49 -0.73 6.22 2.17
N HIS A 50 -0.05 7.13 2.88
CA HIS A 50 -0.75 8.14 3.70
C HIS A 50 -1.58 9.12 2.87
N LEU A 51 -1.14 9.48 1.65
CA LEU A 51 -1.93 10.36 0.76
C LEU A 51 -3.19 9.66 0.25
N ILE A 52 -3.10 8.36 -0.05
CA ILE A 52 -4.24 7.54 -0.45
C ILE A 52 -5.22 7.41 0.73
N ASP A 53 -4.72 7.08 1.93
CA ASP A 53 -5.56 6.92 3.13
C ASP A 53 -6.29 8.22 3.51
N LYS A 54 -5.63 9.37 3.32
CA LYS A 54 -6.24 10.70 3.53
C LYS A 54 -7.15 11.15 2.38
N LYS A 55 -7.37 10.31 1.36
CA LYS A 55 -8.14 10.64 0.14
C LYS A 55 -7.66 11.92 -0.56
N ILE A 56 -6.35 12.18 -0.52
CA ILE A 56 -5.68 13.25 -1.25
C ILE A 56 -5.23 12.74 -2.63
N LEU A 57 -4.82 11.47 -2.70
CA LEU A 57 -4.48 10.76 -3.93
C LEU A 57 -5.54 9.68 -4.20
N PHE A 58 -6.14 9.68 -5.38
CA PHE A 58 -7.17 8.72 -5.81
C PHE A 58 -6.55 7.68 -6.74
N ILE A 59 -6.90 6.41 -6.54
CA ILE A 59 -6.33 5.25 -7.25
C ILE A 59 -7.39 4.20 -7.57
#